data_AF-A0A497YMX9-F1
#
_entry.id   AF-A0A497YMX9-F1
#
_cell.length_a   1.000
_cell.length_b   1.000
_cell.length_c   1.000
_cell.angle_alpha   90.00
_cell.angle_beta   90.00
_cell.angle_gamma   90.00
#
_symmetry.space_group_name_H-M   'P 1'
#
loop_
_entity.id
_entity.type
_entity.pdbx_description
1 polymer ?
#
loop_
_entity_poly.entity_id
_entity_poly.type
_entity_poly.pdbx_seq_one_letter_code
_entity_poly.pdbx_strand_id
1 'polypeptide(L)'
;MMHWLMIFLSAMILAACGGTDTEAPPAAETEQADSPVDTAAQEKAVMIANAKTHVYTIYTDFEQGSGFLYNDQGDILTNAHVVRDATFIALVNSDGQEFAGKVIGISLDEDLALVRVEDLAGKEPLEQEMEPVDIGTPVIAIGSPENEANTATEGEITDTGVDFSEMFVYTDLYEMNALIKQGSSGGPLLDASTGKVLGINSVMLEDNPEIGYAIPLYLKKEMLDSWANNPEPFPESQLVEPSVKDAYFDEALLESFIEAYYDLLPYSMNDEQLNYYSSYLVPGSQAVEEVDSVIQEYSTEGRVYDSVVPEVTSVEIEGDAAYVEAGAVFNYHEANGETGTIDHRRRYTVVIDEYGDYQIEYVEER
;
A
#
# COMPACT_ATOMS: atom_id res chain seq x y z
N MET A 1 2.24 -79.80 -2.49
CA MET A 1 2.83 -78.86 -1.52
C MET A 1 1.89 -78.82 -0.31
N MET A 2 2.45 -79.06 0.87
CA MET A 2 1.79 -79.37 2.16
C MET A 2 0.54 -78.52 2.45
N HIS A 3 -0.67 -79.03 2.74
CA HIS A 3 -1.16 -79.94 3.82
C HIS A 3 -0.82 -79.44 5.23
N TRP A 4 -1.61 -79.55 6.31
CA TRP A 4 -3.01 -79.78 6.70
C TRP A 4 -2.97 -79.87 8.25
N LEU A 5 -4.12 -79.96 8.94
CA LEU A 5 -4.32 -80.39 10.36
C LEU A 5 -4.02 -79.35 11.48
N MET A 6 -4.77 -79.20 12.59
CA MET A 6 -5.73 -80.01 13.39
C MET A 6 -6.75 -79.05 14.06
N ILE A 7 -8.08 -79.25 14.10
CA ILE A 7 -8.94 -80.11 14.97
C ILE A 7 -8.58 -80.17 16.47
N PHE A 8 -9.48 -79.66 17.33
CA PHE A 8 -10.09 -80.26 18.56
C PHE A 8 -11.15 -79.25 19.06
N LEU A 9 -12.46 -79.40 18.88
CA LEU A 9 -13.46 -80.28 19.53
C LEU A 9 -13.58 -80.14 21.06
N SER A 10 -14.78 -79.72 21.51
CA SER A 10 -15.52 -80.05 22.76
C SER A 10 -16.07 -78.78 23.43
N ALA A 11 -17.33 -78.61 23.86
CA ALA A 11 -18.58 -79.36 23.78
C ALA A 11 -19.76 -78.38 24.05
N MET A 12 -20.87 -78.57 23.31
CA MET A 12 -22.29 -78.60 23.74
C MET A 12 -22.51 -78.53 25.29
N ILE A 13 -23.51 -77.89 25.93
CA ILE A 13 -24.95 -77.61 25.76
C ILE A 13 -25.28 -76.56 26.87
N LEU A 14 -26.10 -75.51 26.77
CA LEU A 14 -27.57 -75.48 26.96
C LEU A 14 -28.05 -74.02 26.92
N ALA A 15 -29.13 -73.78 26.19
CA ALA A 15 -29.98 -72.61 26.33
C ALA A 15 -30.83 -72.73 27.62
N ALA A 16 -31.04 -71.61 28.33
CA ALA A 16 -32.38 -71.10 28.67
C ALA A 16 -32.35 -70.00 29.75
N CYS A 17 -33.04 -68.91 29.43
CA CYS A 17 -33.87 -68.07 30.30
C CYS A 17 -33.23 -67.15 31.37
N GLY A 18 -33.36 -65.84 31.10
CA GLY A 18 -34.04 -64.90 32.00
C GLY A 18 -33.16 -64.13 33.00
N GLY A 19 -33.12 -62.81 32.86
CA GLY A 19 -32.64 -61.95 33.95
C GLY A 19 -32.22 -60.54 33.53
N THR A 20 -33.19 -59.62 33.64
CA THR A 20 -33.07 -58.21 34.08
C THR A 20 -32.22 -57.21 33.30
N ASP A 21 -32.94 -56.22 32.76
CA ASP A 21 -32.49 -54.90 32.33
C ASP A 21 -31.54 -54.23 33.32
N THR A 22 -30.40 -53.76 32.83
CA THR A 22 -29.74 -52.54 33.32
C THR A 22 -28.96 -51.96 32.16
N GLU A 23 -29.64 -51.21 31.30
CA GLU A 23 -29.03 -50.36 30.29
C GLU A 23 -28.28 -49.23 31.02
N ALA A 24 -26.98 -49.10 30.73
CA ALA A 24 -26.12 -48.05 31.29
C ALA A 24 -26.65 -46.67 30.86
N PRO A 25 -26.60 -45.64 31.74
CA PRO A 25 -27.06 -44.31 31.36
C PRO A 25 -26.21 -43.77 30.21
N PRO A 26 -26.80 -43.06 29.24
CA PRO A 26 -26.06 -42.48 28.15
C PRO A 26 -25.01 -41.51 28.70
N ALA A 27 -23.80 -41.61 28.17
CA ALA A 27 -22.70 -40.72 28.48
C ALA A 27 -23.18 -39.27 28.34
N ALA A 28 -22.97 -38.48 29.38
CA ALA A 28 -23.24 -37.05 29.35
C ALA A 28 -22.48 -36.45 28.16
N GLU A 29 -23.22 -35.92 27.19
CA GLU A 29 -22.68 -34.96 26.23
C GLU A 29 -22.09 -33.82 27.05
N THR A 30 -20.77 -33.73 27.07
CA THR A 30 -20.08 -32.52 27.47
C THR A 30 -20.54 -31.43 26.52
N GLU A 31 -21.46 -30.58 26.99
CA GLU A 31 -21.67 -29.25 26.42
C GLU A 31 -20.29 -28.60 26.30
N GLN A 32 -19.80 -28.50 25.06
CA GLN A 32 -18.74 -27.57 24.73
C GLN A 32 -19.29 -26.20 25.07
N ALA A 33 -18.80 -25.64 26.17
CA ALA A 33 -18.98 -24.24 26.49
C ALA A 33 -18.41 -23.44 25.32
N ASP A 34 -19.32 -22.88 24.52
CA ASP A 34 -19.02 -21.87 23.52
C ASP A 34 -18.30 -20.74 24.27
N SER A 35 -17.00 -20.63 24.03
CA SER A 35 -16.20 -19.57 24.64
C SER A 35 -16.70 -18.27 24.03
N PRO A 36 -16.96 -17.20 24.82
CA PRO A 36 -17.39 -15.94 24.25
C PRO A 36 -16.26 -15.45 23.34
N VAL A 37 -16.46 -15.58 22.03
CA VAL A 37 -15.70 -14.82 21.04
C VAL A 37 -15.91 -13.36 21.42
N ASP A 38 -14.82 -12.66 21.72
CA ASP A 38 -14.84 -11.26 22.16
C ASP A 38 -15.56 -10.41 21.11
N THR A 39 -16.84 -10.15 21.35
CA THR A 39 -17.73 -9.47 20.42
C THR A 39 -17.23 -8.05 20.13
N ALA A 40 -16.60 -7.39 21.11
CA ALA A 40 -16.06 -6.06 20.95
C ALA A 40 -14.83 -6.05 20.04
N ALA A 41 -13.93 -7.03 20.18
CA ALA A 41 -12.78 -7.18 19.27
C ALA A 41 -13.24 -7.47 17.84
N GLN A 42 -14.29 -8.29 17.68
CA GLN A 42 -14.85 -8.60 16.37
C GLN A 42 -15.57 -7.39 15.74
N GLU A 43 -16.34 -6.63 16.52
CA GLU A 43 -17.00 -5.39 16.08
C GLU A 43 -15.97 -4.36 15.62
N LYS A 44 -14.87 -4.18 16.37
CA LYS A 44 -13.78 -3.29 15.99
C LYS A 44 -13.10 -3.75 14.69
N ALA A 45 -12.80 -5.04 14.54
CA ALA A 45 -12.18 -5.55 13.32
C ALA A 45 -13.07 -5.32 12.09
N VAL A 46 -14.39 -5.47 12.23
CA VAL A 46 -15.37 -5.17 11.16
C VAL A 46 -15.41 -3.67 10.87
N MET A 47 -15.41 -2.81 11.89
CA MET A 47 -15.32 -1.37 11.72
C MET A 47 -14.07 -0.97 10.94
N ILE A 48 -12.90 -1.48 11.34
CA ILE A 48 -11.63 -1.23 10.64
C ILE A 48 -11.73 -1.71 9.19
N ALA A 49 -12.22 -2.92 8.94
CA ALA A 49 -12.35 -3.46 7.59
C ALA A 49 -13.26 -2.58 6.71
N ASN A 50 -14.41 -2.14 7.24
CA ASN A 50 -15.30 -1.23 6.53
C ASN A 50 -14.63 0.12 6.26
N ALA A 51 -13.93 0.67 7.25
CA ALA A 51 -13.24 1.94 7.10
C ALA A 51 -12.19 1.89 6.00
N LYS A 52 -11.37 0.82 5.95
CA LYS A 52 -10.34 0.61 4.91
C LYS A 52 -10.92 0.64 3.48
N THR A 53 -12.17 0.24 3.26
CA THR A 53 -12.79 0.32 1.92
C THR A 53 -13.08 1.76 1.44
N HIS A 54 -12.95 2.74 2.32
CA HIS A 54 -13.11 4.17 2.06
C HIS A 54 -11.78 4.93 2.13
N VAL A 55 -10.68 4.24 2.40
CA VAL A 55 -9.32 4.78 2.43
C VAL A 55 -8.60 4.37 1.15
N TYR A 56 -7.85 5.32 0.60
CA TYR A 56 -7.13 5.18 -0.65
C TYR A 56 -5.67 5.55 -0.41
N THR A 57 -4.76 4.76 -0.97
CA THR A 57 -3.36 5.16 -1.12
C THR A 57 -3.29 6.19 -2.24
N ILE A 58 -2.59 7.30 -2.01
CA ILE A 58 -2.39 8.35 -3.02
C ILE A 58 -0.96 8.26 -3.50
N TYR A 59 -0.80 8.12 -4.81
CA TYR A 59 0.48 8.17 -5.51
C TYR A 59 0.54 9.44 -6.36
N THR A 60 1.67 10.14 -6.24
CA THR A 60 2.01 11.30 -7.06
C THR A 60 3.45 11.18 -7.53
N ASP A 61 3.88 12.06 -8.42
CA ASP A 61 5.25 12.08 -8.97
C ASP A 61 6.33 12.32 -7.89
N PHE A 62 5.95 12.88 -6.73
CA PHE A 62 6.89 13.34 -5.70
C PHE A 62 6.67 12.70 -4.33
N GLU A 63 5.43 12.33 -4.02
CA GLU A 63 5.03 11.89 -2.69
C GLU A 63 4.02 10.74 -2.75
N GLN A 64 4.02 9.96 -1.67
CA GLN A 64 3.00 8.96 -1.38
C GLN A 64 2.30 9.32 -0.07
N GLY A 65 0.99 9.22 -0.07
CA GLY A 65 0.17 9.44 1.11
C GLY A 65 -1.06 8.55 1.14
N SER A 66 -2.02 8.98 1.95
CA SER A 66 -3.34 8.39 2.06
C SER A 66 -4.40 9.46 1.93
N GLY A 67 -5.62 9.03 1.63
CA GLY A 67 -6.80 9.88 1.69
C GLY A 67 -8.03 9.04 1.97
N PHE A 68 -9.14 9.68 2.28
CA PHE A 68 -10.40 8.99 2.50
C PHE A 68 -11.58 9.71 1.87
N LEU A 69 -12.62 8.94 1.53
CA LEU A 69 -13.83 9.47 0.92
C LEU A 69 -14.56 10.38 1.91
N TYR A 70 -14.58 11.66 1.58
CA TYR A 70 -15.12 12.75 2.40
C TYR A 70 -16.62 12.94 2.19
N ASN A 71 -17.10 12.85 0.94
CA ASN A 71 -18.50 13.03 0.60
C ASN A 71 -18.97 12.07 -0.50
N ASP A 72 -20.26 12.17 -0.84
CA ASP A 72 -20.90 11.38 -1.89
C ASP A 72 -20.68 11.92 -3.31
N GLN A 73 -19.88 12.98 -3.48
CA GLN A 73 -19.50 13.52 -4.79
C GLN A 73 -18.22 12.87 -5.34
N GLY A 74 -17.63 11.95 -4.59
CA GLY A 74 -16.34 11.34 -4.94
C GLY A 74 -15.15 12.17 -4.48
N ASP A 75 -15.32 13.06 -3.51
CA ASP A 75 -14.22 13.89 -3.00
C ASP A 75 -13.42 13.14 -1.93
N ILE A 76 -12.10 13.11 -2.11
CA ILE A 76 -11.14 12.48 -1.24
C ILE A 76 -10.41 13.57 -0.47
N LEU A 77 -10.45 13.50 0.86
CA LEU A 77 -9.71 14.38 1.74
C LEU A 77 -8.32 13.79 2.02
N THR A 78 -7.30 14.62 1.89
CA THR A 78 -5.89 14.29 2.14
C THR A 78 -5.14 15.54 2.62
N ASN A 79 -3.83 15.40 2.87
CA ASN A 79 -2.98 16.54 3.19
C ASN A 79 -2.54 17.30 1.93
N ALA A 80 -2.24 18.59 2.08
CA ALA A 80 -1.79 19.40 0.95
C ALA A 80 -0.38 19.01 0.50
N HIS A 81 0.54 18.70 1.42
CA HIS A 81 1.90 18.31 1.04
C HIS A 81 1.93 17.10 0.09
N VAL A 82 1.02 16.14 0.30
CA VAL A 82 0.87 14.94 -0.53
C VAL A 82 0.60 15.26 -2.00
N VAL A 83 -0.06 16.40 -2.31
CA VAL A 83 -0.57 16.70 -3.66
C VAL A 83 -0.17 18.08 -4.22
N ARG A 84 0.49 18.94 -3.45
CA ARG A 84 0.69 20.37 -3.80
C ARG A 84 1.51 20.61 -5.07
N ASP A 85 2.42 19.70 -5.39
CA ASP A 85 3.33 19.79 -6.52
C ASP A 85 3.05 18.70 -7.56
N ALA A 86 2.03 17.87 -7.34
CA ALA A 86 1.72 16.72 -8.18
C ALA A 86 1.20 17.15 -9.56
N THR A 87 1.81 16.62 -10.62
CA THR A 87 1.27 16.74 -11.98
C THR A 87 0.19 15.68 -12.21
N PHE A 88 0.37 14.51 -11.60
CA PHE A 88 -0.57 13.40 -11.62
C PHE A 88 -0.92 12.92 -10.21
N ILE A 89 -2.18 12.50 -10.03
CA ILE A 89 -2.68 11.93 -8.77
C ILE A 89 -3.42 10.63 -9.09
N ALA A 90 -2.82 9.49 -8.76
CA ALA A 90 -3.47 8.19 -8.73
C ALA A 90 -3.93 7.87 -7.31
N LEU A 91 -5.16 7.39 -7.20
CA LEU A 91 -5.72 6.85 -5.97
C LEU A 91 -5.93 5.36 -6.12
N VAL A 92 -5.43 4.58 -5.17
CA VAL A 92 -5.53 3.11 -5.18
C VAL A 92 -6.33 2.67 -3.97
N ASN A 93 -7.40 1.91 -4.18
CA ASN A 93 -8.20 1.36 -3.09
C ASN A 93 -7.57 0.09 -2.50
N SER A 94 -8.19 -0.47 -1.45
CA SER A 94 -7.74 -1.72 -0.82
C SER A 94 -7.72 -2.94 -1.74
N ASP A 95 -8.44 -2.89 -2.86
CA ASP A 95 -8.54 -3.98 -3.84
C ASP A 95 -7.53 -3.81 -5.00
N GLY A 96 -6.70 -2.76 -4.96
CA GLY A 96 -5.72 -2.45 -6.00
C GLY A 96 -6.31 -1.75 -7.24
N GLN A 97 -7.55 -1.27 -7.17
CA GLN A 97 -8.15 -0.49 -8.26
C GLN A 97 -7.64 0.94 -8.22
N GLU A 98 -7.22 1.43 -9.38
CA GLU A 98 -6.70 2.78 -9.55
C GLU A 98 -7.78 3.73 -10.06
N PHE A 99 -7.72 4.97 -9.58
CA PHE A 99 -8.62 6.06 -9.96
C PHE A 99 -7.81 7.33 -10.21
N ALA A 100 -8.20 8.10 -11.21
CA ALA A 100 -7.60 9.41 -11.47
C ALA A 100 -8.26 10.48 -10.59
N GLY A 101 -7.44 11.28 -9.92
CA GLY A 101 -7.88 12.37 -9.06
C GLY A 101 -7.58 13.75 -9.63
N LYS A 102 -8.43 14.73 -9.31
CA LYS A 102 -8.17 16.15 -9.59
C LYS A 102 -8.31 16.98 -8.33
N VAL A 103 -7.31 17.81 -8.01
CA VAL A 103 -7.42 18.77 -6.90
C VAL A 103 -8.52 19.80 -7.19
N ILE A 104 -9.49 19.91 -6.28
CA ILE A 104 -10.61 20.87 -6.35
C ILE A 104 -10.56 21.94 -5.25
N GLY A 105 -9.67 21.78 -4.29
CA GLY A 105 -9.41 22.73 -3.22
C GLY A 105 -8.12 22.35 -2.50
N ILE A 106 -7.31 23.36 -2.14
CA ILE A 106 -6.05 23.16 -1.44
C ILE A 106 -5.80 24.33 -0.49
N SER A 107 -5.20 24.06 0.66
CA SER A 107 -4.66 25.05 1.57
C SER A 107 -3.30 24.57 2.07
N LEU A 108 -2.24 25.28 1.68
CA LEU A 108 -0.89 25.02 2.18
C LEU A 108 -0.71 25.45 3.63
N ASP A 109 -1.48 26.44 4.08
CA ASP A 109 -1.42 26.93 5.46
C ASP A 109 -2.05 25.92 6.44
N GLU A 110 -3.08 25.21 5.99
CA GLU A 110 -3.84 24.24 6.80
C GLU A 110 -3.44 22.78 6.52
N ASP A 111 -2.48 22.57 5.61
CA ASP A 111 -2.05 21.26 5.10
C ASP A 111 -3.21 20.34 4.71
N LEU A 112 -4.20 20.85 3.95
CA LEU A 112 -5.35 20.07 3.48
C LEU A 112 -5.61 20.26 1.99
N ALA A 113 -6.04 19.18 1.35
CA ALA A 113 -6.52 19.19 -0.02
C ALA A 113 -7.76 18.31 -0.19
N LEU A 114 -8.64 18.71 -1.11
CA LEU A 114 -9.71 17.86 -1.64
C LEU A 114 -9.38 17.46 -3.08
N VAL A 115 -9.41 16.17 -3.33
CA VAL A 115 -9.18 15.56 -4.64
C VAL A 115 -10.46 14.90 -5.10
N ARG A 116 -11.05 15.37 -6.21
CA ARG A 116 -12.25 14.78 -6.79
C ARG A 116 -11.90 13.59 -7.67
N VAL A 117 -12.65 12.50 -7.48
CA VAL A 117 -12.60 11.29 -8.28
C VAL A 117 -14.01 10.99 -8.79
N GLU A 118 -14.25 11.28 -10.06
CA GLU A 118 -15.59 11.17 -10.66
C GLU A 118 -16.16 9.74 -10.58
N ASP A 119 -15.31 8.72 -10.64
CA ASP A 119 -15.70 7.30 -10.55
C ASP A 119 -16.20 6.89 -9.15
N LEU A 120 -15.94 7.70 -8.13
CA LEU A 120 -16.40 7.47 -6.75
C LEU A 120 -17.70 8.21 -6.42
N ALA A 121 -18.26 8.97 -7.36
CA ALA A 121 -19.52 9.68 -7.14
C ALA A 121 -20.66 8.71 -6.81
N GLY A 122 -21.42 9.02 -5.76
CA GLY A 122 -22.51 8.21 -5.22
C GLY A 122 -22.09 7.10 -4.25
N LYS A 123 -20.79 6.93 -3.98
CA LYS A 123 -20.32 6.06 -2.88
C LYS A 123 -20.52 6.80 -1.54
N GLU A 124 -21.04 6.10 -0.54
CA GLU A 124 -21.23 6.70 0.79
C GLU A 124 -19.87 6.97 1.45
N PRO A 125 -19.64 8.18 2.02
CA PRO A 125 -18.40 8.49 2.72
C PRO A 125 -18.36 7.87 4.12
N LEU A 126 -17.20 7.95 4.78
CA LEU A 126 -17.13 7.69 6.22
C LEU A 126 -17.96 8.70 6.98
N GLU A 127 -18.66 8.24 8.02
CA GLU A 127 -19.32 9.15 8.96
C GLU A 127 -18.28 10.03 9.67
N GLN A 128 -18.65 11.27 9.94
CA GLN A 128 -17.74 12.29 10.50
C GLN A 128 -18.24 12.73 11.87
N GLU A 129 -17.34 12.94 12.81
CA GLU A 129 -17.64 13.60 14.09
C GLU A 129 -17.33 15.10 13.97
N MET A 130 -18.35 15.93 14.19
CA MET A 130 -18.26 17.39 13.98
C MET A 130 -18.22 18.16 15.29
N GLU A 131 -17.95 17.46 16.39
CA GLU A 131 -17.72 18.00 17.71
C GLU A 131 -16.29 17.65 18.17
N PRO A 132 -15.67 18.47 19.03
CA PRO A 132 -14.37 18.16 19.61
C PRO A 132 -14.44 16.90 20.50
N VAL A 133 -13.32 16.19 20.59
CA VAL A 133 -13.16 15.02 21.47
C VAL A 133 -12.25 15.31 22.66
N ASP A 134 -12.41 14.54 23.73
CA ASP A 134 -11.63 14.68 24.95
C ASP A 134 -10.32 13.86 24.89
N ILE A 135 -9.34 14.28 25.69
CA ILE A 135 -8.13 13.48 25.97
C ILE A 135 -8.54 12.11 26.54
N GLY A 136 -7.88 11.05 26.06
CA GLY A 136 -8.20 9.66 26.37
C GLY A 136 -9.26 9.03 25.47
N THR A 137 -9.74 9.75 24.46
CA THR A 137 -10.63 9.18 23.43
C THR A 137 -9.87 8.08 22.67
N PRO A 138 -10.35 6.82 22.64
CA PRO A 138 -9.70 5.74 21.91
C PRO A 138 -9.79 5.99 20.41
N VAL A 139 -8.68 5.82 19.68
CA VAL A 139 -8.61 6.13 18.26
C VAL A 139 -7.96 5.02 17.43
N ILE A 140 -8.23 5.06 16.13
CA ILE A 140 -7.62 4.20 15.12
C ILE A 140 -7.12 5.09 13.98
N ALA A 141 -5.81 5.12 13.74
CA ALA A 141 -5.24 5.78 12.56
C ALA A 141 -5.17 4.77 11.42
N ILE A 142 -5.66 5.15 10.23
CA ILE A 142 -5.57 4.32 9.02
C ILE A 142 -4.77 5.07 7.96
N GLY A 143 -3.89 4.36 7.26
CA GLY A 143 -3.15 4.88 6.12
C GLY A 143 -2.35 3.80 5.41
N SER A 144 -1.41 4.16 4.54
CA SER A 144 -0.67 3.23 3.68
C SER A 144 0.85 3.35 3.88
N PRO A 145 1.36 3.10 5.10
CA PRO A 145 2.78 3.23 5.37
C PRO A 145 3.61 2.16 4.65
N GLU A 146 4.77 2.53 4.11
CA GLU A 146 5.74 1.60 3.50
C GLU A 146 5.13 0.72 2.37
N ASN A 147 4.13 1.22 1.64
CA ASN A 147 3.33 0.46 0.64
C ASN A 147 2.46 -0.68 1.21
N GLU A 148 2.32 -0.80 2.53
CA GLU A 148 1.32 -1.67 3.16
C GLU A 148 -0.03 -0.94 3.18
N ALA A 149 -0.78 -1.09 2.07
CA ALA A 149 -2.05 -0.41 1.87
C ALA A 149 -3.00 -0.61 3.06
N ASN A 150 -3.53 0.51 3.56
CA ASN A 150 -4.56 0.56 4.60
C ASN A 150 -4.16 -0.11 5.93
N THR A 151 -2.92 0.01 6.39
CA THR A 151 -2.52 -0.32 7.77
C THR A 151 -3.34 0.48 8.79
N ALA A 152 -3.75 -0.19 9.88
CA ALA A 152 -4.51 0.40 10.97
C ALA A 152 -3.73 0.26 12.28
N THR A 153 -3.57 1.36 13.02
CA THR A 153 -2.90 1.41 14.31
C THR A 153 -3.84 1.97 15.37
N GLU A 154 -3.85 1.37 16.56
CA GLU A 154 -4.71 1.77 17.67
C GLU A 154 -3.95 2.66 18.65
N GLY A 155 -4.66 3.59 19.29
CA GLY A 155 -4.13 4.44 20.35
C GLY A 155 -5.24 5.23 21.05
N GLU A 156 -4.87 6.37 21.62
CA GLU A 156 -5.75 7.34 22.23
C GLU A 156 -5.25 8.76 21.98
N ILE A 157 -6.15 9.74 22.08
CA ILE A 157 -5.80 11.16 22.12
C ILE A 157 -5.04 11.45 23.41
N THR A 158 -3.81 11.95 23.32
CA THR A 158 -2.95 12.28 24.46
C THR A 158 -3.00 13.76 24.83
N ASP A 159 -3.27 14.64 23.86
CA ASP A 159 -3.47 16.06 24.08
C ASP A 159 -4.35 16.69 22.97
N THR A 160 -4.90 17.87 23.22
CA THR A 160 -5.76 18.61 22.29
C THR A 160 -5.38 20.08 22.26
N GLY A 161 -5.50 20.74 21.11
CA GLY A 161 -5.15 22.15 21.00
C GLY A 161 -3.63 22.35 20.91
N VAL A 162 -2.93 21.37 20.32
CA VAL A 162 -1.47 21.41 20.20
C VAL A 162 -1.08 22.24 18.99
N ASP A 163 -0.25 23.26 19.25
CA ASP A 163 0.32 24.11 18.22
C ASP A 163 1.80 23.80 18.05
N PHE A 164 2.26 23.69 16.81
CA PHE A 164 3.69 23.73 16.52
C PHE A 164 3.98 24.40 15.17
N SER A 165 5.18 24.95 15.08
CA SER A 165 5.64 25.67 13.90
C SER A 165 6.98 25.09 13.48
N GLU A 166 6.98 24.38 12.36
CA GLU A 166 8.19 23.92 11.67
C GLU A 166 8.21 24.45 10.24
N MET A 167 8.00 23.59 9.23
CA MET A 167 7.83 23.99 7.83
C MET A 167 6.43 24.57 7.55
N PHE A 168 5.43 24.14 8.32
CA PHE A 168 4.06 24.66 8.31
C PHE A 168 3.68 25.13 9.71
N VAL A 169 2.61 25.92 9.79
CA VAL A 169 2.02 26.38 11.06
C VAL A 169 0.80 25.52 11.33
N TYR A 170 0.98 24.51 12.18
CA TYR A 170 -0.13 23.70 12.64
C TYR A 170 -0.71 24.30 13.91
N THR A 171 -2.04 24.42 13.91
CA THR A 171 -2.78 24.94 15.07
C THR A 171 -3.91 23.99 15.43
N ASP A 172 -4.20 23.95 16.73
CA ASP A 172 -5.31 23.20 17.29
C ASP A 172 -5.28 21.69 16.98
N LEU A 173 -4.11 21.05 16.89
CA LEU A 173 -4.02 19.63 16.56
C LEU A 173 -4.49 18.72 17.69
N TYR A 174 -4.90 17.51 17.30
CA TYR A 174 -4.95 16.37 18.18
C TYR A 174 -3.58 15.70 18.23
N GLU A 175 -3.07 15.47 19.44
CA GLU A 175 -1.92 14.60 19.68
C GLU A 175 -2.42 13.20 20.04
N MET A 176 -1.76 12.17 19.53
CA MET A 176 -2.12 10.78 19.79
C MET A 176 -0.89 9.87 19.92
N ASN A 177 -1.09 8.72 20.55
CA ASN A 177 -0.09 7.63 20.59
C ASN A 177 -0.42 6.47 19.64
N ALA A 178 -1.37 6.66 18.72
CA ALA A 178 -1.56 5.75 17.59
C ALA A 178 -0.41 5.96 16.60
N LEU A 179 0.38 4.92 16.35
CA LEU A 179 1.58 5.00 15.53
C LEU A 179 1.23 5.36 14.08
N ILE A 180 1.82 6.43 13.56
CA ILE A 180 1.75 6.79 12.15
C ILE A 180 3.16 6.86 11.57
N LYS A 181 3.28 6.56 10.28
CA LYS A 181 4.55 6.60 9.55
C LYS A 181 4.37 7.38 8.24
N GLN A 182 5.47 7.60 7.52
CA GLN A 182 5.40 8.06 6.13
C GLN A 182 4.44 7.16 5.33
N GLY A 183 3.53 7.77 4.57
CA GLY A 183 2.42 7.09 3.88
C GLY A 183 1.10 7.09 4.67
N SER A 184 1.12 7.37 5.98
CA SER A 184 -0.11 7.59 6.77
C SER A 184 -0.72 8.99 6.59
N SER A 185 0.08 9.97 6.17
CA SER A 185 -0.35 11.37 5.95
C SER A 185 -1.56 11.44 5.03
N GLY A 186 -2.58 12.19 5.44
CA GLY A 186 -3.86 12.36 4.75
C GLY A 186 -4.89 11.27 5.03
N GLY A 187 -4.50 10.16 5.67
CA GLY A 187 -5.42 9.11 6.10
C GLY A 187 -6.31 9.54 7.27
N PRO A 188 -7.42 8.84 7.54
CA PRO A 188 -8.34 9.22 8.60
C PRO A 188 -7.84 8.80 9.99
N LEU A 189 -8.14 9.64 10.98
CA LEU A 189 -8.15 9.28 12.40
C LEU A 189 -9.59 9.00 12.83
N LEU A 190 -9.87 7.78 13.26
CA LEU A 190 -11.22 7.34 13.63
C LEU A 190 -11.39 7.24 15.14
N ASP A 191 -12.60 7.48 15.63
CA ASP A 191 -13.02 7.07 16.97
C ASP A 191 -13.16 5.54 17.00
N ALA A 192 -12.45 4.86 17.90
CA ALA A 192 -12.42 3.40 17.94
C ALA A 192 -13.74 2.76 18.43
N SER A 193 -14.68 3.56 18.95
CA SER A 193 -15.99 3.12 19.43
C SER A 193 -17.11 3.37 18.43
N THR A 194 -17.03 4.46 17.65
CA THR A 194 -18.08 4.83 16.68
C THR A 194 -17.68 4.60 15.23
N GLY A 195 -16.38 4.55 14.93
CA GLY A 195 -15.85 4.47 13.57
C GLY A 195 -15.94 5.77 12.78
N LYS A 196 -16.38 6.86 13.41
CA LYS A 196 -16.45 8.18 12.78
C LYS A 196 -15.08 8.81 12.67
N VAL A 197 -14.88 9.58 11.60
CA VAL A 197 -13.66 10.36 11.39
C VAL A 197 -13.63 11.55 12.36
N LEU A 198 -12.56 11.62 13.15
CA LEU A 198 -12.25 12.71 14.07
C LEU A 198 -11.31 13.74 13.42
N GLY A 199 -10.41 13.27 12.55
CA GLY A 199 -9.36 14.10 11.97
C GLY A 199 -8.59 13.45 10.84
N ILE A 200 -7.55 14.14 10.38
CA ILE A 200 -6.69 13.77 9.27
C ILE A 200 -5.28 13.58 9.82
N ASN A 201 -4.72 12.37 9.71
CA ASN A 201 -3.33 12.08 10.12
C ASN A 201 -2.38 12.96 9.32
N SER A 202 -1.44 13.67 9.96
CA SER A 202 -0.60 14.67 9.25
C SER A 202 0.87 14.61 9.63
N VAL A 203 1.22 14.75 10.92
CA VAL A 203 2.62 14.91 11.32
C VAL A 203 3.07 13.83 12.27
N MET A 204 4.27 13.30 12.02
CA MET A 204 5.06 12.48 12.93
C MET A 204 6.37 13.20 13.19
N LEU A 205 6.83 13.23 14.45
CA LEU A 205 8.13 13.80 14.80
C LEU A 205 9.19 12.70 14.75
N GLU A 206 10.25 12.90 13.96
CA GLU A 206 11.35 11.92 13.85
C GLU A 206 12.02 11.63 15.20
N ASP A 207 12.16 12.65 16.05
CA ASP A 207 12.74 12.55 17.39
C ASP A 207 11.78 11.88 18.40
N ASN A 208 10.49 11.73 18.06
CA ASN A 208 9.49 11.10 18.89
C ASN A 208 8.43 10.34 18.07
N PRO A 209 8.82 9.22 17.43
CA PRO A 209 7.97 8.49 16.49
C PRO A 209 6.78 7.78 17.15
N GLU A 210 6.72 7.76 18.48
CA GLU A 210 5.59 7.24 19.25
C GLU A 210 4.42 8.22 19.33
N ILE A 211 4.62 9.48 18.91
CA ILE A 211 3.60 10.52 18.90
C ILE A 211 3.23 10.88 17.46
N GLY A 212 1.92 10.84 17.18
CA GLY A 212 1.33 11.31 15.94
C GLY A 212 0.45 12.53 16.19
N TYR A 213 0.25 13.32 15.13
CA TYR A 213 -0.65 14.46 15.14
C TYR A 213 -1.68 14.37 14.02
N ALA A 214 -2.90 14.78 14.33
CA ALA A 214 -4.01 14.85 13.38
C ALA A 214 -4.69 16.21 13.40
N ILE A 215 -5.07 16.68 12.20
CA ILE A 215 -5.83 17.91 12.01
C ILE A 215 -7.31 17.61 12.35
N PRO A 216 -7.95 18.33 13.29
CA PRO A 216 -9.34 18.06 13.64
C PRO A 216 -10.29 18.39 12.49
N LEU A 217 -11.11 17.42 12.08
CA LEU A 217 -12.01 17.57 10.95
C LEU A 217 -13.10 18.62 11.22
N TYR A 218 -13.60 18.68 12.46
CA TYR A 218 -14.69 19.58 12.83
C TYR A 218 -14.37 21.06 12.61
N LEU A 219 -13.10 21.45 12.75
CA LEU A 219 -12.64 22.83 12.50
C LEU A 219 -12.63 23.21 11.02
N LYS A 220 -12.60 22.22 10.13
CA LYS A 220 -12.34 22.41 8.70
C LYS A 220 -13.58 22.26 7.83
N LYS A 221 -14.74 21.93 8.44
CA LYS A 221 -15.99 21.65 7.73
C LYS A 221 -16.39 22.72 6.73
N GLU A 222 -16.43 23.99 7.16
CA GLU A 222 -16.93 25.09 6.33
C GLU A 222 -16.04 25.29 5.09
N MET A 223 -14.71 25.18 5.26
CA MET A 223 -13.75 25.26 4.16
C MET A 223 -13.92 24.09 3.19
N LEU A 224 -13.99 22.87 3.70
CA LEU A 224 -14.13 21.66 2.89
C LEU A 224 -15.46 21.63 2.12
N ASP A 225 -16.58 21.99 2.79
CA ASP A 225 -17.89 22.12 2.15
C ASP A 225 -17.85 23.22 1.07
N SER A 226 -17.14 24.33 1.31
CA SER A 226 -16.99 25.40 0.32
C SER A 226 -16.26 24.92 -0.93
N TRP A 227 -15.14 24.21 -0.78
CA TRP A 227 -14.39 23.63 -1.90
C TRP A 227 -15.21 22.59 -2.67
N ALA A 228 -15.91 21.69 -1.98
CA ALA A 228 -16.73 20.68 -2.62
C ALA A 228 -17.84 21.30 -3.50
N ASN A 229 -18.49 22.35 -3.00
CA ASN A 229 -19.61 23.03 -3.67
C ASN A 229 -19.19 24.08 -4.69
N ASN A 230 -18.04 24.71 -4.46
CA ASN A 230 -17.46 25.71 -5.34
C ASN A 230 -16.01 25.32 -5.60
N PRO A 231 -15.75 24.30 -6.43
CA PRO A 231 -14.40 23.92 -6.80
C PRO A 231 -13.69 25.15 -7.30
N GLU A 232 -12.68 25.62 -6.56
CA GLU A 232 -11.84 26.65 -7.10
C GLU A 232 -11.05 25.99 -8.22
N PRO A 233 -10.87 26.67 -9.37
CA PRO A 233 -9.92 26.20 -10.34
C PRO A 233 -8.56 26.21 -9.64
N PHE A 234 -8.10 25.05 -9.18
CA PHE A 234 -6.68 24.79 -9.02
C PHE A 234 -6.07 25.26 -10.34
N PRO A 235 -5.17 26.26 -10.33
CA PRO A 235 -4.88 27.05 -11.51
C PRO A 235 -4.66 26.09 -12.68
N GLU A 236 -5.43 26.20 -13.77
CA GLU A 236 -5.14 25.43 -14.98
C GLU A 236 -3.72 25.76 -15.48
N SER A 237 -3.10 26.85 -15.01
CA SER A 237 -1.68 27.14 -15.20
C SER A 237 -0.72 26.30 -14.35
N GLN A 238 -1.24 25.42 -13.49
CA GLN A 238 -0.54 24.37 -12.72
C GLN A 238 -1.08 22.97 -13.09
N LEU A 239 -2.27 22.85 -13.67
CA LEU A 239 -2.64 21.67 -14.45
C LEU A 239 -1.94 21.73 -15.80
N VAL A 240 -0.77 21.13 -15.86
CA VAL A 240 -0.25 20.70 -17.14
C VAL A 240 -1.16 19.56 -17.60
N GLU A 241 -2.16 19.82 -18.43
CA GLU A 241 -2.44 18.83 -19.49
C GLU A 241 -1.13 18.75 -20.28
N PRO A 242 -0.51 17.57 -20.43
CA PRO A 242 0.82 17.44 -20.99
C PRO A 242 0.91 18.21 -22.31
N SER A 243 1.63 19.33 -22.26
CA SER A 243 2.43 19.76 -23.39
C SER A 243 3.88 19.52 -22.97
N VAL A 244 4.35 18.32 -23.30
CA VAL A 244 5.70 17.76 -23.24
C VAL A 244 6.81 18.77 -23.59
N LYS A 245 7.10 19.78 -22.77
CA LYS A 245 8.05 20.85 -23.16
C LYS A 245 9.14 21.22 -22.19
N ASP A 246 9.15 20.72 -20.95
CA ASP A 246 10.19 21.04 -19.98
C ASP A 246 10.84 19.81 -19.32
N ALA A 247 10.43 18.58 -19.65
CA ALA A 247 11.17 17.39 -19.24
C ALA A 247 12.50 17.32 -20.00
N TYR A 248 13.59 17.08 -19.28
CA TYR A 248 14.93 17.04 -19.83
C TYR A 248 15.73 15.89 -19.21
N PHE A 249 16.78 15.48 -19.90
CA PHE A 249 17.72 14.50 -19.39
C PHE A 249 18.73 15.16 -18.46
N ASP A 250 18.89 14.60 -17.26
CA ASP A 250 19.94 14.93 -16.32
C ASP A 250 20.78 13.69 -16.03
N GLU A 251 22.10 13.86 -15.96
CA GLU A 251 23.04 12.74 -15.78
C GLU A 251 22.83 12.01 -14.45
N ALA A 252 22.62 12.74 -13.35
CA ALA A 252 22.43 12.13 -12.03
C ALA A 252 21.06 11.43 -11.93
N LEU A 253 20.03 11.99 -12.56
CA LEU A 253 18.70 11.37 -12.61
C LEU A 253 18.70 10.10 -13.46
N LEU A 254 19.44 10.09 -14.58
CA LEU A 254 19.61 8.91 -15.43
C LEU A 254 20.37 7.79 -14.71
N GLU A 255 21.40 8.14 -13.93
CA GLU A 255 22.09 7.18 -13.05
C GLU A 255 21.11 6.57 -12.05
N SER A 256 20.40 7.39 -11.27
CA SER A 256 19.45 6.92 -10.26
C SER A 256 18.31 6.09 -10.87
N PHE A 257 17.80 6.48 -12.04
CA PHE A 257 16.77 5.74 -12.78
C PHE A 257 17.24 4.33 -13.17
N ILE A 258 18.45 4.21 -13.72
CA ILE A 258 19.02 2.91 -14.10
C ILE A 258 19.38 2.08 -12.87
N GLU A 259 19.87 2.69 -11.78
CA GLU A 259 20.13 1.98 -10.53
C GLU A 259 18.84 1.36 -9.96
N ALA A 260 17.77 2.14 -9.87
CA ALA A 260 16.47 1.67 -9.40
C ALA A 260 15.87 0.58 -10.30
N TYR A 261 16.06 0.69 -11.62
CA TYR A 261 15.69 -0.37 -12.57
C TYR A 261 16.42 -1.69 -12.24
N TYR A 262 17.74 -1.64 -12.01
CA TYR A 262 18.54 -2.83 -11.69
C TYR A 262 18.14 -3.47 -10.36
N ASP A 263 17.77 -2.66 -9.36
CA ASP A 263 17.32 -3.17 -8.05
C ASP A 263 16.10 -4.09 -8.16
N LEU A 264 15.24 -3.89 -9.17
CA LEU A 264 14.02 -4.68 -9.38
C LEU A 264 14.24 -5.99 -10.16
N LEU A 265 15.38 -6.12 -10.84
CA LEU A 265 15.68 -7.29 -11.67
C LEU A 265 15.80 -8.59 -10.84
N PRO A 266 16.53 -8.65 -9.70
CA PRO A 266 16.58 -9.85 -8.87
C PRO A 266 15.21 -10.31 -8.37
N TYR A 267 14.34 -9.37 -7.99
CA TYR A 267 12.98 -9.69 -7.53
C TYR A 267 12.16 -10.34 -8.65
N SER A 268 12.26 -9.80 -9.86
CA SER A 268 11.54 -10.31 -11.03
C SER A 268 12.10 -11.65 -11.53
N MET A 269 13.39 -11.93 -11.31
CA MET A 269 13.98 -13.26 -11.56
C MET A 269 13.60 -14.30 -10.50
N ASN A 270 13.36 -13.84 -9.27
CA ASN A 270 12.94 -14.71 -8.16
C ASN A 270 11.46 -15.06 -8.20
N ASP A 271 10.65 -14.17 -8.79
CA ASP A 271 9.21 -14.37 -9.00
C ASP A 271 8.81 -13.98 -10.42
N GLU A 272 8.86 -14.96 -11.32
CA GLU A 272 8.50 -14.80 -12.74
C GLU A 272 7.04 -14.33 -12.96
N GLN A 273 6.19 -14.33 -11.93
CA GLN A 273 4.81 -13.84 -12.04
C GLN A 273 4.70 -12.33 -11.79
N LEU A 274 5.75 -11.69 -11.25
CA LEU A 274 5.73 -10.30 -10.81
C LEU A 274 6.76 -9.49 -11.61
N ASN A 275 6.27 -8.79 -12.64
CA ASN A 275 7.07 -7.97 -13.55
C ASN A 275 7.38 -6.59 -12.95
N TYR A 276 8.13 -6.54 -11.85
CA TYR A 276 8.41 -5.31 -11.11
C TYR A 276 9.11 -4.23 -11.96
N TYR A 277 9.87 -4.63 -12.98
CA TYR A 277 10.56 -3.73 -13.90
C TYR A 277 9.66 -3.08 -14.96
N SER A 278 8.42 -3.54 -15.13
CA SER A 278 7.59 -3.18 -16.30
C SER A 278 7.27 -1.69 -16.40
N SER A 279 7.20 -0.97 -15.27
CA SER A 279 6.99 0.48 -15.25
C SER A 279 8.19 1.30 -15.74
N TYR A 280 9.37 0.69 -15.84
CA TYR A 280 10.59 1.32 -16.35
C TYR A 280 10.71 1.20 -17.88
N LEU A 281 9.84 0.43 -18.53
CA LEU A 281 9.94 0.12 -19.95
C LEU A 281 8.83 0.82 -20.72
N VAL A 282 9.15 1.32 -21.91
CA VAL A 282 8.13 1.85 -22.82
C VAL A 282 7.19 0.71 -23.24
N PRO A 283 5.87 0.80 -23.00
CA PRO A 283 4.94 -0.28 -23.33
C PRO A 283 4.99 -0.66 -24.82
N GLY A 284 5.22 -1.95 -25.10
CA GLY A 284 5.30 -2.47 -26.47
C GLY A 284 6.59 -2.15 -27.23
N SER A 285 7.61 -1.62 -26.55
CA SER A 285 8.95 -1.38 -27.12
C SER A 285 9.81 -2.63 -27.18
N GLN A 286 10.99 -2.52 -27.81
CA GLN A 286 11.97 -3.61 -27.85
C GLN A 286 12.52 -3.94 -26.46
N ALA A 287 12.62 -2.94 -25.57
CA ALA A 287 13.06 -3.17 -24.21
C ALA A 287 12.19 -4.19 -23.47
N VAL A 288 10.86 -4.17 -23.67
CA VAL A 288 9.96 -5.16 -23.06
C VAL A 288 10.32 -6.57 -23.49
N GLU A 289 10.44 -6.80 -24.80
CA GLU A 289 10.76 -8.12 -25.33
C GLU A 289 12.13 -8.63 -24.87
N GLU A 290 13.12 -7.74 -24.82
CA GLU A 290 14.48 -8.08 -24.42
C GLU A 290 14.59 -8.39 -22.93
N VAL A 291 13.98 -7.55 -22.09
CA VAL A 291 14.03 -7.73 -20.63
C VAL A 291 13.23 -8.96 -20.22
N ASP A 292 12.05 -9.20 -20.80
CA ASP A 292 11.30 -10.44 -20.59
C ASP A 292 12.13 -11.67 -20.97
N SER A 293 12.85 -11.61 -22.09
CA SER A 293 13.75 -12.70 -22.52
C SER A 293 14.90 -12.91 -21.54
N VAL A 294 15.52 -11.82 -21.04
CA VAL A 294 16.61 -11.89 -20.06
C VAL A 294 16.11 -12.48 -18.73
N ILE A 295 14.96 -12.01 -18.24
CA ILE A 295 14.37 -12.51 -17.01
C ILE A 295 14.06 -14.00 -17.16
N GLN A 296 13.45 -14.42 -18.28
CA GLN A 296 13.19 -15.82 -18.54
C GLN A 296 14.48 -16.66 -18.67
N GLU A 297 15.54 -16.12 -19.27
CA GLU A 297 16.82 -16.81 -19.39
C GLU A 297 17.49 -17.01 -18.02
N TYR A 298 17.40 -16.00 -17.15
CA TYR A 298 18.10 -16.01 -15.86
C TYR A 298 17.30 -16.77 -14.80
N SER A 299 15.97 -16.70 -14.87
CA SER A 299 15.05 -17.43 -14.00
C SER A 299 15.16 -18.93 -14.28
N THR A 300 15.67 -19.67 -13.32
CA THR A 300 15.84 -21.13 -13.38
C THR A 300 15.20 -21.73 -12.14
N GLU A 301 14.46 -22.84 -12.30
CA GLU A 301 13.76 -23.48 -11.19
C GLU A 301 14.72 -23.78 -10.01
N GLY A 302 14.42 -23.20 -8.85
CA GLY A 302 15.21 -23.37 -7.63
C GLY A 302 16.42 -22.43 -7.47
N ARG A 303 16.61 -21.48 -8.38
CA ARG A 303 17.58 -20.39 -8.26
C ARG A 303 16.95 -19.19 -7.54
N VAL A 304 17.71 -18.59 -6.62
CA VAL A 304 17.34 -17.35 -5.92
C VAL A 304 18.49 -16.36 -6.03
N TYR A 305 18.19 -15.16 -6.52
CA TYR A 305 19.09 -14.04 -6.69
C TYR A 305 19.11 -13.15 -5.45
N ASP A 306 20.31 -12.71 -5.08
CA ASP A 306 20.53 -11.69 -4.04
C ASP A 306 20.23 -10.28 -4.59
N SER A 307 20.12 -9.29 -3.70
CA SER A 307 20.14 -7.88 -4.09
C SER A 307 21.41 -7.56 -4.88
N VAL A 308 21.29 -6.65 -5.84
CA VAL A 308 22.37 -6.29 -6.74
C VAL A 308 22.94 -4.91 -6.41
N VAL A 309 24.18 -4.64 -6.80
CA VAL A 309 24.74 -3.29 -6.82
C VAL A 309 25.17 -3.02 -8.26
N PRO A 310 24.43 -2.17 -9.01
CA PRO A 310 24.80 -1.81 -10.37
C PRO A 310 25.95 -0.81 -10.39
N GLU A 311 26.61 -0.72 -11.55
CA GLU A 311 27.59 0.29 -11.89
C GLU A 311 27.17 0.96 -13.19
N VAL A 312 26.89 2.26 -13.14
CA VAL A 312 26.73 3.09 -14.33
C VAL A 312 28.11 3.57 -14.78
N THR A 313 28.45 3.28 -16.03
CA THR A 313 29.80 3.50 -16.60
C THR A 313 29.85 4.65 -17.59
N SER A 314 28.71 5.00 -18.19
CA SER A 314 28.61 6.13 -19.13
C SER A 314 27.16 6.61 -19.23
N VAL A 315 26.99 7.93 -19.37
CA VAL A 315 25.72 8.58 -19.73
C VAL A 315 25.99 9.54 -20.89
N GLU A 316 25.25 9.38 -22.00
CA GLU A 316 25.34 10.25 -23.17
C GLU A 316 23.94 10.78 -23.51
N ILE A 317 23.73 12.10 -23.48
CA ILE A 317 22.44 12.72 -23.79
C ILE A 317 22.46 13.28 -25.22
N GLU A 318 21.57 12.80 -26.09
CA GLU A 318 21.46 13.25 -27.47
C GLU A 318 20.00 13.55 -27.86
N GLY A 319 19.65 14.83 -27.92
CA GLY A 319 18.34 15.25 -28.41
C GLY A 319 17.20 14.84 -27.47
N ASP A 320 16.37 13.91 -27.93
CA ASP A 320 15.18 13.38 -27.27
C ASP A 320 15.41 11.99 -26.62
N ALA A 321 16.65 11.52 -26.58
CA ALA A 321 17.03 10.30 -25.88
C ALA A 321 18.33 10.46 -25.07
N ALA A 322 18.51 9.58 -24.11
CA ALA A 322 19.78 9.36 -23.41
C ALA A 322 20.23 7.91 -23.54
N TYR A 323 21.53 7.71 -23.64
CA TYR A 323 22.18 6.41 -23.73
C TYR A 323 22.97 6.15 -22.46
N VAL A 324 22.52 5.18 -21.68
CA VAL A 324 23.16 4.83 -20.41
C VAL A 324 23.80 3.46 -20.52
N GLU A 325 25.07 3.36 -20.17
CA GLU A 325 25.81 2.10 -20.12
C GLU A 325 25.95 1.68 -18.68
N ALA A 326 25.30 0.58 -18.33
CA ALA A 326 25.30 0.07 -16.98
C ALA A 326 25.48 -1.43 -16.95
N GLY A 327 25.91 -1.91 -15.80
CA GLY A 327 26.14 -3.33 -15.59
C GLY A 327 26.07 -3.73 -14.14
N ALA A 328 25.76 -4.99 -13.90
CA ALA A 328 25.83 -5.56 -12.58
C ALA A 328 26.20 -7.04 -12.60
N VAL A 329 26.75 -7.52 -11.49
CA VAL A 329 27.01 -8.94 -11.27
C VAL A 329 25.91 -9.49 -10.35
N PHE A 330 24.99 -10.25 -10.92
CA PHE A 330 23.93 -10.93 -10.19
C PHE A 330 24.47 -12.19 -9.52
N ASN A 331 24.42 -12.23 -8.19
CA ASN A 331 24.77 -13.41 -7.42
C ASN A 331 23.51 -14.24 -7.16
N TYR A 332 23.62 -15.56 -7.27
CA TYR A 332 22.51 -16.46 -6.99
C TYR A 332 22.94 -17.69 -6.21
N HIS A 333 21.95 -18.30 -5.55
CA HIS A 333 22.06 -19.55 -4.81
C HIS A 333 21.01 -20.53 -5.34
N GLU A 334 21.35 -21.81 -5.41
CA GLU A 334 20.43 -22.87 -5.82
C GLU A 334 20.05 -23.74 -4.61
N ALA A 335 18.90 -24.42 -4.70
CA ALA A 335 18.38 -25.29 -3.62
C ALA A 335 19.34 -26.43 -3.21
N ASN A 336 20.29 -26.80 -4.07
CA ASN A 336 21.34 -27.79 -3.80
C ASN A 336 22.54 -27.21 -3.02
N GLY A 337 22.55 -25.90 -2.74
CA GLY A 337 23.62 -25.17 -2.07
C GLY A 337 24.75 -24.68 -2.97
N GLU A 338 24.64 -24.84 -4.29
CA GLU A 338 25.55 -24.24 -5.27
C GLU A 338 25.30 -22.73 -5.39
N THR A 339 26.36 -21.98 -5.64
CA THR A 339 26.28 -20.54 -5.87
C THR A 339 26.90 -20.21 -7.22
N GLY A 340 26.41 -19.14 -7.84
CA GLY A 340 26.91 -18.70 -9.14
C GLY A 340 26.73 -17.20 -9.33
N THR A 341 27.29 -16.70 -10.43
CA THR A 341 27.20 -15.28 -10.79
C THR A 341 26.88 -15.13 -12.27
N ILE A 342 26.06 -14.13 -12.60
CA ILE A 342 25.78 -13.71 -13.97
C ILE A 342 26.25 -12.26 -14.12
N ASP A 343 27.13 -12.02 -15.09
CA ASP A 343 27.60 -10.67 -15.42
C ASP A 343 26.68 -10.10 -16.52
N HIS A 344 25.90 -9.09 -16.16
CA HIS A 344 24.90 -8.49 -17.04
C HIS A 344 25.29 -7.03 -17.29
N ARG A 345 25.79 -6.74 -18.50
CA ARG A 345 26.09 -5.38 -18.96
C ARG A 345 25.30 -5.06 -20.22
N ARG A 346 24.73 -3.87 -20.26
CA ARG A 346 23.85 -3.42 -21.34
C ARG A 346 24.03 -1.93 -21.60
N ARG A 347 23.61 -1.51 -22.79
CA ARG A 347 23.33 -0.11 -23.10
C ARG A 347 21.81 0.07 -23.16
N TYR A 348 21.32 1.08 -22.46
CA TYR A 348 19.92 1.43 -22.34
C TYR A 348 19.67 2.73 -23.11
N THR A 349 18.69 2.72 -24.01
CA THR A 349 18.16 3.95 -24.60
C THR A 349 16.97 4.39 -23.77
N VAL A 350 17.13 5.48 -23.05
CA VAL A 350 16.12 6.09 -22.19
C VAL A 350 15.47 7.24 -22.94
N VAL A 351 14.14 7.21 -23.01
CA VAL A 351 13.32 8.28 -23.55
C VAL A 351 12.50 8.91 -22.43
N ILE A 352 11.94 10.08 -22.69
CA ILE A 352 10.96 10.70 -21.83
C ILE A 352 9.58 10.45 -22.45
N ASP A 353 8.65 9.90 -21.68
CA ASP A 353 7.29 9.63 -22.15
C ASP A 353 6.41 10.89 -22.23
N GLU A 354 5.12 10.73 -22.56
CA GLU A 354 4.19 11.86 -22.67
C GLU A 354 3.87 12.54 -21.31
N TYR A 355 4.22 11.89 -20.20
CA TYR A 355 4.02 12.36 -18.83
C TYR A 355 5.28 13.00 -18.24
N GLY A 356 6.44 12.80 -18.86
CA GLY A 356 7.72 13.36 -18.41
C GLY A 356 8.63 12.34 -17.73
N ASP A 357 8.25 11.07 -17.70
CA ASP A 357 8.97 10.01 -17.02
C ASP A 357 10.03 9.37 -17.90
N TYR A 358 11.16 8.99 -17.28
CA TYR A 358 12.17 8.18 -17.95
C TYR A 358 11.63 6.77 -18.17
N GLN A 359 11.74 6.30 -19.40
CA GLN A 359 11.43 4.92 -19.77
C GLN A 359 12.50 4.38 -20.71
N ILE A 360 12.80 3.10 -20.57
CA ILE A 360 13.73 2.38 -21.43
C ILE A 360 12.96 1.94 -22.68
N GLU A 361 13.36 2.45 -23.83
CA GLU A 361 12.77 2.08 -25.13
C GLU A 361 13.56 0.96 -25.81
N TYR A 362 14.88 0.94 -25.63
CA TYR A 362 15.77 -0.07 -26.22
C TYR A 362 16.83 -0.55 -25.23
N VAL A 363 17.17 -1.84 -25.34
CA VAL A 363 18.23 -2.50 -24.57
C VAL A 363 19.14 -3.24 -25.56
N GLU A 364 20.44 -2.94 -25.51
CA GLU A 364 21.46 -3.54 -26.36
C GLU A 364 22.53 -4.28 -25.52
N GLU A 365 22.97 -5.45 -25.97
CA GLU A 365 24.14 -6.13 -25.41
C GLU A 365 25.44 -5.37 -25.73
N ARG A 366 26.43 -5.44 -24.83
CA ARG A 366 27.73 -4.82 -25.03
C ARG A 366 28.93 -5.72 -24.76
#